data_AF-A0A5N9HYZ1-F1
#
_entry.id   AF-A0A5N9HYZ1-F1
#
_cell.length_a   1.000
_cell.length_b   1.000
_cell.length_c   1.000
_cell.angle_alpha   90.00
_cell.angle_beta   90.00
_cell.angle_gamma   90.00
#
_symmetry.space_group_name_H-M   'P 1'
#
loop_
_entity.id
_entity.type
_entity.pdbx_description
1 polymer ?
#
loop_
_entity_poly.entity_id
_entity_poly.type
_entity_poly.pdbx_seq_one_letter_code
_entity_poly.pdbx_strand_id
1 'polypeptide(L)'
;MFKARMTALRERLAVSGINVALITDDDSVYYYSGYYDYLHMDFGRPTLLVISVDGDSVLITPSMEKEMAQAAAVVDRIELWNDGMGNEWREALPGLLVG
;
A
#
# COMPACT_ATOMS: atom_id res chain seq x y z
N MET A 1 -12.30 10.76 -5.46
CA MET A 1 -11.57 11.42 -4.36
C MET A 1 -10.17 10.82 -4.19
N PHE A 2 -10.04 9.54 -3.85
CA PHE A 2 -8.75 8.83 -3.66
C PHE A 2 -7.80 8.92 -4.86
N LYS A 3 -8.29 8.61 -6.08
CA LYS A 3 -7.50 8.74 -7.32
C LYS A 3 -6.88 10.13 -7.51
N ALA A 4 -7.61 11.20 -7.22
CA ALA A 4 -7.10 12.57 -7.38
C ALA A 4 -5.98 12.89 -6.37
N ARG A 5 -6.09 12.39 -5.13
CA ARG A 5 -5.03 12.51 -4.11
C ARG A 5 -3.79 11.72 -4.52
N MET A 6 -3.99 10.52 -5.06
CA MET A 6 -2.92 9.67 -5.59
C MET A 6 -2.17 10.36 -6.72
N THR A 7 -2.90 10.93 -7.70
CA THR A 7 -2.32 11.71 -8.80
C THR A 7 -1.50 12.90 -8.29
N ALA A 8 -2.07 13.69 -7.38
CA ALA A 8 -1.38 14.84 -6.80
C ALA A 8 -0.12 14.45 -6.00
N LEU A 9 -0.13 13.28 -5.33
CA LEU A 9 1.06 12.76 -4.66
C LEU A 9 2.13 12.37 -5.69
N ARG A 10 1.77 11.64 -6.76
CA ARG A 10 2.72 11.25 -7.82
C ARG A 10 3.37 12.46 -8.48
N GLU A 11 2.61 13.50 -8.79
CA GLU A 11 3.15 14.74 -9.34
C GLU A 11 4.22 15.36 -8.42
N ARG A 12 3.95 15.38 -7.11
CA ARG A 12 4.92 15.90 -6.12
C ARG A 12 6.15 15.01 -5.98
N LEU A 13 5.98 13.68 -6.01
CA LEU A 13 7.08 12.73 -5.99
C LEU A 13 7.99 12.93 -7.22
N ALA A 14 7.40 13.05 -8.42
CA ALA A 14 8.12 13.32 -9.66
C ALA A 14 8.94 14.62 -9.59
N VAL A 15 8.30 15.73 -9.17
CA VAL A 15 8.97 17.03 -9.02
C VAL A 15 10.11 16.97 -7.99
N SER A 16 9.96 16.14 -6.96
CA SER A 16 10.96 15.99 -5.89
C SER A 16 12.06 14.98 -6.20
N GLY A 17 12.00 14.30 -7.36
CA GLY A 17 12.95 13.23 -7.71
C GLY A 17 12.84 11.99 -6.83
N ILE A 18 11.65 11.69 -6.29
CA ILE A 18 11.37 10.51 -5.47
C ILE A 18 10.60 9.50 -6.34
N ASN A 19 11.17 8.30 -6.53
CA ASN A 19 10.57 7.29 -7.41
C ASN A 19 9.41 6.53 -6.74
N VAL A 20 9.49 6.29 -5.42
CA VAL A 20 8.54 5.45 -4.68
C VAL A 20 8.25 6.06 -3.32
N ALA A 21 6.97 6.11 -2.96
CA ALA A 21 6.53 6.37 -1.59
C ALA A 21 6.12 5.05 -0.91
N LEU A 22 6.70 4.77 0.26
CA LEU A 22 6.27 3.71 1.16
C LEU A 22 5.51 4.35 2.33
N ILE A 23 4.22 4.05 2.44
CA ILE A 23 3.32 4.64 3.43
C ILE A 23 2.90 3.55 4.42
N THR A 24 3.13 3.82 5.70
CA THR A 24 2.85 2.90 6.82
C THR A 24 1.97 3.51 7.91
N ASP A 25 1.66 4.80 7.79
CA ASP A 25 0.75 5.50 8.68
C ASP A 25 -0.69 5.21 8.25
N ASP A 26 -1.54 4.79 9.18
CA ASP A 26 -2.87 4.27 8.88
C ASP A 26 -3.81 5.33 8.30
N ASP A 27 -3.76 6.54 8.85
CA ASP A 27 -4.53 7.68 8.36
C ASP A 27 -4.12 8.02 6.93
N SER A 28 -2.82 7.94 6.62
CA SER A 28 -2.29 8.16 5.28
C SER A 28 -2.69 7.04 4.32
N VAL A 29 -2.63 5.77 4.75
CA VAL A 29 -3.13 4.63 3.96
C VAL A 29 -4.60 4.87 3.59
N TYR A 30 -5.45 5.22 4.56
CA TYR A 30 -6.85 5.55 4.30
C TYR A 30 -6.99 6.77 3.39
N TYR A 31 -6.24 7.84 3.63
CA TYR A 31 -6.35 9.08 2.88
C TYR A 31 -6.12 8.87 1.38
N TYR A 32 -5.16 8.02 1.01
CA TYR A 32 -4.79 7.74 -0.37
C TYR A 32 -5.53 6.57 -1.00
N SER A 33 -5.86 5.52 -0.24
CA SER A 33 -6.45 4.29 -0.79
C SER A 33 -7.92 4.09 -0.43
N GLY A 34 -8.44 4.76 0.59
CA GLY A 34 -9.78 4.51 1.12
C GLY A 34 -9.90 3.22 1.94
N TYR A 35 -8.81 2.48 2.13
CA TYR A 35 -8.75 1.27 2.95
C TYR A 35 -8.50 1.61 4.42
N TYR A 36 -9.30 1.04 5.32
CA TYR A 36 -9.28 1.27 6.76
C TYR A 36 -9.86 0.05 7.50
N ASP A 37 -9.89 0.10 8.84
CA ASP A 37 -10.49 -0.92 9.72
C ASP A 37 -9.84 -2.31 9.58
N TYR A 38 -8.52 -2.33 9.37
CA TYR A 38 -7.70 -3.54 9.32
C TYR A 38 -6.99 -3.78 10.65
N LEU A 39 -6.58 -5.03 10.91
CA LEU A 39 -5.78 -5.35 12.10
C LEU A 39 -4.41 -4.70 12.00
N HIS A 40 -4.20 -3.64 12.78
CA HIS A 40 -3.05 -2.74 12.72
C HIS A 40 -1.72 -3.40 13.14
N MET A 41 -0.63 -2.63 12.96
CA MET A 41 0.75 -2.91 13.35
C MET A 41 0.93 -3.39 14.80
N ASP A 42 0.00 -3.07 15.70
CA ASP A 42 0.01 -3.53 17.10
C ASP A 42 0.05 -5.06 17.24
N PHE A 43 -0.35 -5.79 16.19
CA PHE A 43 -0.27 -7.25 16.12
C PHE A 43 0.91 -7.77 15.30
N GLY A 44 1.87 -6.92 14.93
CA GLY A 44 2.98 -7.28 14.03
C GLY A 44 2.53 -7.51 12.59
N ARG A 45 1.35 -7.00 12.22
CA ARG A 45 0.72 -7.17 10.90
C ARG A 45 0.75 -5.85 10.12
N PRO A 46 1.82 -5.57 9.37
CA PRO A 46 1.86 -4.36 8.57
C PRO A 46 0.84 -4.36 7.45
N THR A 47 0.18 -3.22 7.30
CA THR A 47 -0.45 -2.78 6.08
C THR A 47 0.44 -1.72 5.45
N LEU A 48 0.91 -1.97 4.23
CA LEU A 48 1.81 -1.06 3.52
C LEU A 48 1.13 -0.58 2.24
N LEU A 49 1.17 0.72 2.00
CA LEU A 49 0.79 1.29 0.71
C LEU A 49 2.05 1.76 -0.01
N VAL A 50 2.34 1.15 -1.16
CA VAL A 50 3.46 1.52 -2.03
C VAL A 50 2.91 2.24 -3.25
N ILE A 51 3.46 3.42 -3.54
CA ILE A 51 3.06 4.24 -4.68
C ILE A 51 4.30 4.55 -5.48
N SER A 52 4.43 3.92 -6.65
CA SER A 52 5.44 4.29 -7.63
C SER A 52 5.02 5.55 -8.38
N VAL A 53 5.97 6.40 -8.75
CA VAL A 53 5.70 7.58 -9.58
C VAL A 53 5.19 7.17 -10.97
N ASP A 54 5.83 6.18 -11.59
CA ASP A 54 5.56 5.73 -12.97
C ASP A 54 4.91 4.33 -13.04
N GLY A 55 4.76 3.64 -11.91
CA GLY A 55 4.24 2.27 -11.83
C GLY A 55 2.87 2.16 -11.14
N ASP A 56 2.63 1.02 -10.49
CA ASP A 56 1.38 0.74 -9.79
C ASP A 56 1.33 1.38 -8.38
N SER A 57 0.11 1.62 -7.91
CA SER A 57 -0.19 1.70 -6.48
C SER A 57 -0.52 0.31 -5.95
N VAL A 58 0.21 -0.14 -4.93
CA VAL A 58 0.13 -1.50 -4.40
C VAL A 58 -0.15 -1.48 -2.90
N LEU A 59 -1.23 -2.14 -2.49
CA LEU A 59 -1.55 -2.37 -1.08
C LEU A 59 -1.06 -3.76 -0.67
N ILE A 60 -0.13 -3.84 0.28
CA ILE A 60 0.28 -5.08 0.92
C ILE A 60 -0.48 -5.18 2.24
N THR A 61 -1.31 -6.21 2.40
CA THR A 61 -2.16 -6.41 3.60
C THR A 61 -2.31 -7.90 3.92
N PRO A 62 -2.58 -8.32 5.16
CA PRO A 62 -2.73 -9.74 5.44
C PRO A 62 -3.95 -10.35 4.71
N SER A 63 -3.91 -11.65 4.51
CA SER A 63 -4.93 -12.35 3.70
C SER A 63 -6.28 -12.45 4.41
N MET A 64 -6.32 -12.27 5.73
CA MET A 64 -7.54 -12.29 6.52
C MET A 64 -8.45 -11.10 6.15
N GLU A 65 -7.86 -10.00 5.70
CA GLU A 65 -8.53 -8.76 5.33
C GLU A 65 -8.84 -8.67 3.83
N LYS A 66 -8.58 -9.74 3.06
CA LYS A 66 -8.71 -9.78 1.60
C LYS A 66 -10.05 -9.23 1.10
N GLU A 67 -11.17 -9.72 1.64
CA GLU A 67 -12.49 -9.33 1.17
C GLU A 67 -12.73 -7.83 1.35
N MET A 68 -12.32 -7.30 2.51
CA MET A 68 -12.43 -5.87 2.80
C MET A 68 -11.50 -5.03 1.92
N ALA A 69 -10.25 -5.46 1.74
CA ALA A 69 -9.30 -4.77 0.88
C ALA A 69 -9.80 -4.72 -0.57
N GLN A 70 -10.33 -5.82 -1.09
CA GLN A 70 -10.89 -5.87 -2.45
C GLN A 70 -12.17 -5.04 -2.62
N ALA A 71 -12.97 -4.88 -1.56
CA ALA A 71 -14.19 -4.10 -1.60
C ALA A 71 -13.96 -2.58 -1.45
N ALA A 72 -13.00 -2.18 -0.61
CA ALA A 72 -12.82 -0.78 -0.20
C ALA A 72 -11.61 -0.09 -0.84
N ALA A 73 -10.50 -0.81 -1.05
CA ALA A 73 -9.25 -0.18 -1.47
C ALA A 73 -9.31 0.28 -2.94
N VAL A 74 -8.91 1.53 -3.16
CA VAL A 74 -8.75 2.14 -4.48
C VAL A 74 -7.26 2.19 -4.79
N VAL A 75 -6.75 1.04 -5.24
CA VAL A 75 -5.36 0.82 -5.66
C VAL A 75 -5.35 -0.01 -6.95
N ASP A 76 -4.20 -0.05 -7.63
CA ASP A 76 -4.05 -0.82 -8.88
C ASP A 76 -3.87 -2.31 -8.58
N ARG A 77 -3.19 -2.65 -7.48
CA ARG A 77 -2.90 -4.02 -7.08
C ARG A 77 -2.99 -4.23 -5.56
N ILE A 78 -3.41 -5.42 -5.17
CA ILE A 78 -3.40 -5.88 -3.78
C ILE A 78 -2.49 -7.11 -3.69
N GLU A 79 -1.51 -7.06 -2.82
CA GLU A 79 -0.61 -8.16 -2.46
C GLU A 79 -1.02 -8.68 -1.07
N LEU A 80 -1.31 -9.97 -1.00
CA LEU A 80 -1.76 -10.61 0.23
C LEU A 80 -0.64 -11.45 0.84
N TRP A 81 -0.54 -11.44 2.16
CA TRP A 81 0.43 -12.26 2.88
C TRP A 81 -0.20 -12.98 4.09
N ASN A 82 0.49 -13.96 4.67
CA ASN A 82 0.03 -14.71 5.83
C ASN A 82 1.17 -14.87 6.84
N ASP A 83 0.85 -14.89 8.13
CA ASP A 83 1.86 -15.09 9.19
C ASP A 83 2.56 -16.44 9.03
N GLY A 84 3.88 -16.45 9.16
CA GLY A 84 4.68 -17.67 9.10
C GLY A 84 4.71 -18.36 7.72
N MET A 85 4.19 -17.73 6.66
CA MET A 85 4.22 -18.25 5.29
C MET A 85 5.15 -17.42 4.41
N GLY A 86 6.07 -18.10 3.71
CA GLY A 86 7.07 -17.43 2.86
C GLY A 86 7.90 -16.42 3.65
N ASN A 87 8.24 -15.28 3.05
CA ASN A 87 8.82 -14.13 3.77
C ASN A 87 7.75 -13.10 4.20
N GLU A 88 6.48 -13.50 4.30
CA GLU A 88 5.36 -12.63 4.70
C GLU A 88 5.24 -11.41 3.76
N TRP A 89 4.87 -10.24 4.29
CA TRP A 89 4.83 -8.97 3.56
C TRP A 89 6.18 -8.59 2.90
N ARG A 90 7.30 -9.13 3.40
CA ARG A 90 8.64 -8.85 2.88
C ARG A 90 8.93 -9.57 1.57
N GLU A 91 8.10 -10.53 1.17
CA GLU A 91 8.23 -11.21 -0.12
C GLU A 91 7.98 -10.24 -1.28
N ALA A 92 6.88 -9.47 -1.20
CA ALA A 92 6.46 -8.57 -2.28
C ALA A 92 7.23 -7.24 -2.28
N LEU A 93 7.57 -6.72 -1.09
CA LEU A 93 8.06 -5.35 -0.94
C LEU A 93 9.34 -5.03 -1.76
N PRO A 94 10.40 -5.85 -1.79
CA PRO A 94 11.63 -5.50 -2.50
C PRO A 94 11.43 -5.20 -3.99
N GLY A 95 10.54 -5.94 -4.66
CA GLY A 95 10.21 -5.74 -6.07
C GLY A 95 9.39 -4.47 -6.35
N LEU A 96 8.86 -3.83 -5.31
CA LEU A 96 8.08 -2.59 -5.41
C LEU A 96 8.92 -1.33 -5.12
N LEU A 97 10.10 -1.50 -4.53
CA LEU A 97 11.01 -0.40 -4.17
C LEU A 97 12.05 -0.09 -5.25
N VAL A 98 11.95 -0.74 -6.41
CA VAL A 98 12.88 -0.51 -7.53
C VAL A 98 12.45 0.76 -8.27
N GLY A 99 13.34 1.75 -8.30
CA GLY A 99 13.15 3.03 -8.99
C GLY A 99 13.88 3.11 -10.32
#